data_AF-A0A842FMY1-F1
#
_entry.id   AF-A0A842FMY1-F1
#
_cell.length_a   1.000
_cell.length_b   1.000
_cell.length_c   1.000
_cell.angle_alpha   90.00
_cell.angle_beta   90.00
_cell.angle_gamma   90.00
#
_symmetry.space_group_name_H-M   'P 1'
#
loop_
_entity.id
_entity.type
_entity.pdbx_description
1 polymer ?
#
loop_
_entity_poly.entity_id
_entity_poly.type
_entity_poly.pdbx_seq_one_letter_code
_entity_poly.pdbx_strand_id
1 'polypeptide(L)'
;MNSMVLEGFIGALGCISGGSMIQIAYNALVYKHKGKKRWVWFGSVTVIVVVLLYGLFFGVHTVLSLPYVRALARLVDVIVFAFIGYLPKWQLFYWFIVPLLVAWAYYLGITLLHASGNRKRYTKWVRHKEAQEQAELEEEIRNSEQSQPLQTENIKEEESSNHIVIPSDIGFAPVDCTSVLGIQKAYERAKKQGLQLAPINDGYIAIYANSLGFEALQGILNNNNLRCDIDSSPSVVILTPEGIRHMPVKEAQKKINRGESID
;
A
#
# COMPACT_ATOMS: atom_id res chain seq x y z
N MET A 1 32.09 -31.85 -32.51
CA MET A 1 30.84 -31.59 -31.78
C MET A 1 30.59 -30.09 -31.77
N ASN A 2 29.35 -29.71 -32.09
CA ASN A 2 29.00 -28.47 -32.79
C ASN A 2 28.95 -27.24 -31.87
N SER A 3 29.35 -26.07 -32.37
CA SER A 3 29.11 -24.76 -31.73
C SER A 3 27.64 -24.50 -31.39
N MET A 4 26.72 -25.29 -31.97
CA MET A 4 25.29 -25.33 -31.66
C MET A 4 24.95 -25.49 -30.18
N VAL A 5 25.74 -26.21 -29.38
CA VAL A 5 25.38 -26.43 -27.96
C VAL A 5 25.62 -25.16 -27.14
N LEU A 6 26.78 -24.53 -27.30
CA LEU A 6 27.12 -23.30 -26.59
C LEU A 6 26.23 -22.13 -27.07
N GLU A 7 26.01 -22.01 -28.39
CA GLU A 7 25.07 -21.03 -28.96
C GLU A 7 23.65 -21.27 -28.46
N GLY A 8 23.20 -22.53 -28.41
CA GLY A 8 21.88 -22.90 -27.88
C GLY A 8 21.74 -22.60 -26.38
N PHE A 9 22.79 -22.83 -25.58
CA PHE A 9 22.78 -22.55 -24.14
C PHE A 9 22.77 -21.04 -23.85
N ILE A 10 23.59 -20.26 -24.57
CA ILE A 10 23.61 -18.79 -24.45
C ILE A 10 22.27 -18.20 -24.92
N GLY A 11 21.71 -18.73 -26.01
CA GLY A 11 20.38 -18.34 -26.49
C GLY A 11 19.28 -18.61 -25.46
N ALA A 12 19.28 -19.82 -24.86
CA ALA A 12 18.31 -20.17 -23.82
C ALA A 12 18.44 -19.28 -22.57
N LEU A 13 19.66 -19.00 -22.10
CA LEU A 13 19.91 -18.07 -20.99
C LEU A 13 19.45 -16.64 -21.33
N GLY A 14 19.69 -16.18 -22.57
CA GLY A 14 19.20 -14.90 -23.07
C GLY A 14 17.67 -14.82 -23.05
N CYS A 15 16.97 -15.87 -23.50
CA CYS A 15 15.50 -15.91 -23.48
C CYS A 15 14.94 -15.92 -22.05
N ILE A 16 15.52 -16.71 -21.13
CA ILE A 16 15.07 -16.81 -19.74
C ILE A 16 15.29 -15.47 -19.01
N SER A 17 16.47 -14.88 -19.13
CA SER A 17 16.80 -13.60 -18.51
C SER A 17 15.92 -12.47 -19.09
N GLY A 18 15.78 -12.41 -20.41
CA GLY A 18 14.89 -11.47 -21.10
C GLY A 18 13.43 -11.57 -20.64
N GLY A 19 12.89 -12.80 -20.60
CA GLY A 19 11.53 -13.06 -20.13
C GLY A 19 11.33 -12.64 -18.67
N SER A 20 12.31 -12.92 -17.81
CA SER A 20 12.25 -12.51 -16.41
C SER A 20 12.27 -10.98 -16.24
N MET A 21 13.07 -10.25 -17.03
CA MET A 21 13.09 -8.79 -17.02
C MET A 21 11.77 -8.19 -17.49
N ILE A 22 11.17 -8.74 -18.55
CA ILE A 22 9.85 -8.30 -19.05
C ILE A 22 8.78 -8.56 -17.98
N GLN A 23 8.84 -9.70 -17.31
CA GLN A 23 7.89 -10.04 -16.23
C GLN A 23 8.02 -9.10 -15.03
N ILE A 24 9.25 -8.75 -14.63
CA ILE A 24 9.51 -7.76 -13.57
C ILE A 24 8.99 -6.38 -14.00
N ALA A 25 9.26 -5.95 -15.23
CA ALA A 25 8.79 -4.69 -15.77
C ALA A 25 7.25 -4.63 -15.83
N TYR A 26 6.61 -5.74 -16.20
CA TYR A 26 5.14 -5.86 -16.20
C TYR A 26 4.59 -5.70 -14.77
N ASN A 27 5.18 -6.42 -13.81
CA ASN A 27 4.76 -6.34 -12.41
C ASN A 27 4.98 -4.95 -11.80
N ALA A 28 6.05 -4.26 -12.18
CA ALA A 28 6.37 -2.93 -11.65
C ALA A 28 5.51 -1.82 -12.28
N LEU A 29 5.29 -1.86 -13.60
CA LEU A 29 4.69 -0.74 -14.34
C LEU A 29 3.19 -0.92 -14.59
N VAL A 30 2.72 -2.16 -14.77
CA VAL A 30 1.37 -2.46 -15.25
C VAL A 30 0.52 -3.11 -14.15
N TYR A 31 1.07 -4.08 -13.43
CA TYR A 31 0.31 -4.83 -12.42
C TYR A 31 -0.18 -3.88 -11.31
N LYS A 32 -1.50 -3.93 -11.04
CA LYS A 32 -2.26 -3.11 -10.07
C LYS A 32 -2.49 -1.62 -10.38
N HIS A 33 -1.96 -1.07 -11.48
CA HIS A 33 -2.04 0.37 -11.73
C HIS A 33 -2.87 0.72 -12.97
N LYS A 34 -3.83 1.65 -12.86
CA LYS A 34 -4.69 2.09 -13.96
C LYS A 34 -4.11 3.33 -14.67
N GLY A 35 -3.91 3.28 -16.00
CA GLY A 35 -3.55 4.45 -16.82
C GLY A 35 -2.84 4.13 -18.14
N LYS A 36 -3.24 4.77 -19.25
CA LYS A 36 -2.71 4.53 -20.61
C LYS A 36 -1.22 4.85 -20.77
N LYS A 37 -0.71 5.89 -20.10
CA LYS A 37 0.70 6.30 -20.14
C LYS A 37 1.66 5.18 -19.71
N ARG A 38 1.24 4.29 -18.81
CA ARG A 38 2.08 3.22 -18.28
C ARG A 38 2.27 2.06 -19.27
N TRP A 39 1.26 1.79 -20.10
CA TRP A 39 1.38 0.82 -21.19
C TRP A 39 2.39 1.27 -22.26
N VAL A 40 2.46 2.58 -22.53
CA VAL A 40 3.47 3.16 -23.43
C VAL A 40 4.87 3.00 -22.83
N TRP A 41 5.04 3.25 -21.52
CA TRP A 41 6.31 3.04 -20.83
C TRP A 41 6.72 1.57 -20.79
N PHE A 42 5.81 0.66 -20.49
CA PHE A 42 6.07 -0.78 -20.52
C PHE A 42 6.46 -1.26 -21.93
N GLY A 43 5.75 -0.78 -22.96
CA GLY A 43 6.10 -1.06 -24.36
C GLY A 43 7.50 -0.60 -24.70
N SER A 44 7.87 0.63 -24.31
CA SER A 44 9.22 1.17 -24.52
C SER A 44 10.30 0.31 -23.86
N VAL A 45 10.12 -0.05 -22.58
CA VAL A 45 11.07 -0.91 -21.84
C VAL A 45 11.20 -2.28 -22.50
N THR A 46 10.08 -2.87 -22.94
CA THR A 46 10.09 -4.18 -23.60
C THR A 46 10.86 -4.13 -24.91
N VAL A 47 10.67 -3.09 -25.72
CA VAL A 47 11.42 -2.89 -26.97
C VAL A 47 12.92 -2.75 -26.69
N ILE A 48 13.31 -1.96 -25.68
CA ILE A 48 14.73 -1.82 -25.29
C ILE A 48 15.33 -3.17 -24.89
N VAL A 49 14.63 -3.96 -24.08
CA VAL A 49 15.11 -5.29 -23.67
C VAL A 49 15.29 -6.21 -24.88
N VAL A 50 14.36 -6.21 -25.82
CA VAL A 50 14.48 -7.00 -27.06
C VAL A 50 15.66 -6.55 -27.91
N VAL A 51 15.88 -5.24 -28.05
CA VAL A 51 17.03 -4.69 -28.79
C VAL A 51 18.35 -5.08 -28.13
N LEU A 52 18.43 -5.00 -26.80
CA LEU A 52 19.62 -5.42 -26.07
C LEU A 52 19.90 -6.92 -26.23
N LEU A 53 18.87 -7.77 -26.13
CA LEU A 53 19.00 -9.21 -26.36
C LEU A 53 19.48 -9.52 -27.78
N TYR A 54 18.93 -8.82 -28.78
CA TYR A 54 19.36 -8.97 -30.16
C TYR A 54 20.82 -8.55 -30.36
N GLY A 55 21.24 -7.42 -29.77
CA GLY A 55 22.63 -6.98 -29.79
C GLY A 55 23.58 -7.96 -29.11
N LEU A 56 23.17 -8.54 -27.98
CA LEU A 56 23.92 -9.58 -27.27
C LEU A 56 24.08 -10.84 -28.12
N PHE A 57 23.00 -11.28 -28.77
CA PHE A 57 23.02 -12.45 -29.65
C PHE A 57 23.98 -12.24 -30.83
N PHE A 58 23.91 -11.09 -31.49
CA PHE A 58 24.81 -10.75 -32.58
C PHE A 58 26.27 -10.59 -32.12
N GLY A 59 26.49 -9.98 -30.96
CA GLY A 59 27.81 -9.85 -30.35
C GLY A 59 28.44 -11.21 -30.04
N VAL A 60 27.68 -12.13 -29.45
CA VAL A 60 28.12 -13.50 -29.18
C VAL A 60 28.46 -14.24 -30.48
N HIS A 61 27.62 -14.14 -31.50
CA HIS A 61 27.89 -14.76 -32.80
C HIS A 61 29.18 -14.21 -33.45
N THR A 62 29.39 -12.89 -33.36
CA THR A 62 30.59 -12.23 -33.87
C THR A 62 31.84 -12.69 -33.12
N VAL A 63 31.77 -12.76 -31.79
CA VAL A 63 32.89 -13.20 -30.94
C VAL A 63 33.22 -14.69 -31.17
N LEU A 64 32.21 -15.55 -31.35
CA LEU A 64 32.39 -16.98 -31.68
C LEU A 64 32.89 -17.23 -33.11
N SER A 65 32.82 -16.22 -33.98
CA SER A 65 33.40 -16.29 -35.33
C SER A 65 34.94 -16.18 -35.32
N LEU A 66 35.52 -15.62 -34.26
CA LEU A 66 36.97 -15.50 -34.12
C LEU A 66 37.62 -16.87 -33.90
N PRO A 67 38.70 -17.20 -34.64
CA PRO A 67 39.27 -18.54 -34.65
C PRO A 67 39.81 -18.99 -33.28
N TYR A 68 40.43 -18.07 -32.53
CA TYR A 68 40.97 -18.34 -31.19
C TYR A 68 39.86 -18.63 -30.17
N VAL A 69 38.79 -17.83 -30.18
CA VAL A 69 37.66 -17.98 -29.27
C VAL A 69 36.90 -19.27 -29.57
N ARG A 70 36.74 -19.61 -30.85
CA ARG A 70 36.11 -20.87 -31.27
C ARG A 70 36.92 -22.10 -30.86
N ALA A 71 38.26 -22.01 -30.87
CA ALA A 71 39.12 -23.09 -30.40
C ALA A 71 39.02 -23.26 -28.88
N LEU A 72 39.05 -22.16 -28.13
CA LEU A 72 38.88 -22.16 -26.68
C LEU A 72 37.50 -22.70 -26.27
N ALA A 73 36.43 -22.24 -26.92
CA ALA A 73 35.07 -22.71 -26.68
C ALA A 73 34.95 -24.23 -26.90
N ARG A 74 35.54 -24.75 -27.99
CA ARG A 74 35.57 -26.20 -28.24
C ARG A 74 36.35 -26.96 -27.18
N LEU A 75 37.47 -26.40 -26.69
CA LEU A 75 38.26 -27.03 -25.64
C LEU A 75 37.46 -27.10 -24.33
N VAL A 76 36.80 -26.01 -23.95
CA VAL A 76 35.92 -25.96 -22.77
C VAL A 76 34.77 -26.96 -22.92
N ASP A 77 34.09 -26.98 -24.07
CA ASP A 77 32.99 -27.91 -24.33
C ASP A 77 33.48 -29.37 -24.21
N VAL A 78 34.63 -29.71 -24.78
CA VAL A 78 35.19 -31.07 -24.67
C VAL A 78 35.47 -31.44 -23.22
N ILE A 79 36.06 -30.53 -22.42
CA ILE A 79 36.32 -30.76 -21.00
C ILE A 79 35.01 -30.95 -20.23
N VAL A 80 34.04 -30.06 -20.44
CA VAL A 80 32.75 -30.10 -19.74
C VAL A 80 31.96 -31.34 -20.12
N PHE A 81 31.89 -31.70 -21.40
CA PHE A 81 31.22 -32.93 -21.85
C PHE A 81 31.93 -34.19 -21.41
N ALA A 82 33.27 -34.21 -21.41
CA ALA A 82 34.03 -35.33 -20.86
C ALA A 82 33.76 -35.47 -19.36
N PHE A 83 33.70 -34.36 -18.62
CA PHE A 83 33.40 -34.35 -17.19
C PHE A 83 31.97 -34.83 -16.89
N ILE A 84 30.98 -34.30 -17.61
CA ILE A 84 29.57 -34.71 -17.48
C ILE A 84 29.37 -36.16 -17.92
N GLY A 85 30.07 -36.61 -18.96
CA GLY A 85 30.01 -37.98 -19.47
C GLY A 85 30.69 -38.99 -18.55
N TYR A 86 31.72 -38.57 -17.81
CA TYR A 86 32.46 -39.41 -16.87
C TYR A 86 31.69 -39.64 -15.56
N LEU A 87 30.91 -38.65 -15.12
CA LEU A 87 30.10 -38.75 -13.90
C LEU A 87 28.74 -39.40 -14.18
N PRO A 88 28.31 -40.42 -13.40
CA PRO A 88 26.97 -40.95 -13.51
C PRO A 88 25.95 -39.84 -13.21
N LYS A 89 24.92 -39.73 -14.05
CA LYS A 89 23.91 -38.64 -14.02
C LYS A 89 23.35 -38.36 -12.62
N TRP A 90 23.20 -39.41 -11.79
CA TRP A 90 22.75 -39.32 -10.41
C TRP A 90 23.72 -38.53 -9.52
N GLN A 91 25.03 -38.75 -9.64
CA GLN A 91 26.03 -37.99 -8.85
C GLN A 91 26.05 -36.52 -9.25
N LEU A 92 25.93 -36.21 -10.54
CA LEU A 92 25.86 -34.82 -11.02
C LEU A 92 24.59 -34.11 -10.50
N PHE A 93 23.46 -34.82 -10.49
CA PHE A 93 22.21 -34.34 -9.88
C PHE A 93 22.43 -34.04 -8.39
N TYR A 94 22.99 -34.97 -7.62
CA TYR A 94 23.25 -34.75 -6.20
C TYR A 94 24.20 -33.57 -5.96
N TRP A 95 25.25 -33.44 -6.77
CA TRP A 95 26.28 -32.42 -6.58
C TRP A 95 25.78 -30.99 -6.86
N PHE A 96 24.87 -30.82 -7.82
CA PHE A 96 24.33 -29.49 -8.16
C PHE A 96 22.99 -29.17 -7.47
N ILE A 97 22.09 -30.14 -7.36
CA ILE A 97 20.70 -29.88 -6.94
C ILE A 97 20.57 -29.97 -5.42
N VAL A 98 21.33 -30.82 -4.73
CA VAL A 98 21.26 -30.89 -3.26
C VAL A 98 21.72 -29.59 -2.60
N PRO A 99 22.87 -28.98 -2.93
CA PRO A 99 23.27 -27.73 -2.29
C PRO A 99 22.24 -26.62 -2.51
N LEU A 100 21.64 -26.56 -3.71
CA LEU A 100 20.59 -25.61 -4.04
C LEU A 100 19.33 -25.85 -3.20
N LEU A 101 18.87 -27.11 -3.08
CA LEU A 101 17.73 -27.48 -2.26
C LEU A 101 17.96 -27.23 -0.77
N VAL A 102 19.17 -27.52 -0.27
CA VAL A 102 19.56 -27.24 1.12
C VAL A 102 19.53 -25.74 1.39
N ALA A 103 20.07 -24.92 0.49
CA ALA A 103 19.99 -23.47 0.60
C ALA A 103 18.52 -22.99 0.61
N TRP A 104 17.69 -23.51 -0.30
CA TRP A 104 16.26 -23.21 -0.34
C TRP A 104 15.54 -23.58 0.96
N ALA A 105 15.78 -24.78 1.48
CA ALA A 105 15.20 -25.25 2.73
C ALA A 105 15.62 -24.38 3.92
N TYR A 106 16.90 -23.98 3.97
CA TYR A 106 17.42 -23.06 4.99
C TYR A 106 16.73 -21.69 4.94
N TYR A 107 16.61 -21.08 3.76
CA TYR A 107 15.93 -19.79 3.59
C TYR A 107 14.42 -19.87 3.89
N LEU A 108 13.76 -20.95 3.47
CA LEU A 108 12.35 -21.20 3.83
C LEU A 108 12.18 -21.31 5.35
N GLY A 109 13.05 -22.05 6.03
CA GLY A 109 13.05 -22.19 7.48
C GLY A 109 13.18 -20.84 8.19
N ILE A 110 14.16 -20.02 7.81
CA ILE A 110 14.34 -18.67 8.38
C ILE A 110 13.12 -17.79 8.13
N THR A 111 12.56 -17.86 6.93
CA THR A 111 11.40 -17.04 6.54
C THR A 111 10.16 -17.44 7.35
N LEU A 112 9.93 -18.74 7.54
CA LEU A 112 8.84 -19.26 8.39
C LEU A 112 9.01 -18.85 9.86
N LEU A 113 10.23 -18.92 10.40
CA LEU A 113 10.52 -18.49 11.76
C LEU A 113 10.26 -16.99 11.95
N HIS A 114 10.72 -16.15 11.02
CA HIS A 114 10.46 -14.71 11.04
C HIS A 114 8.97 -14.39 10.90
N ALA A 115 8.26 -15.06 9.98
CA ALA A 115 6.83 -14.87 9.80
C ALA A 115 6.04 -15.25 11.07
N SER A 116 6.40 -16.37 11.70
CA SER A 116 5.80 -16.80 12.97
C SER A 116 6.08 -15.81 14.10
N GLY A 117 7.33 -15.34 14.23
CA GLY A 117 7.71 -14.32 15.21
C GLY A 117 6.98 -13.00 15.04
N ASN A 118 6.86 -12.52 13.80
CA ASN A 118 6.14 -11.30 13.47
C ASN A 118 4.64 -11.44 13.73
N ARG A 119 4.04 -12.61 13.44
CA ARG A 119 2.63 -12.87 13.73
C ARG A 119 2.35 -12.83 15.24
N LYS A 120 3.23 -13.43 16.05
CA LYS A 120 3.13 -13.38 17.53
C LYS A 120 3.24 -11.94 18.05
N ARG A 121 4.21 -11.17 17.55
CA ARG A 121 4.39 -9.74 17.91
C ARG A 121 3.18 -8.91 17.51
N TYR A 122 2.62 -9.15 16.32
CA TYR A 122 1.42 -8.48 15.85
C TYR A 122 0.22 -8.79 16.74
N THR A 123 -0.04 -10.06 17.06
CA THR A 123 -1.14 -10.41 17.97
C THR A 123 -0.98 -9.83 19.37
N LYS A 124 0.27 -9.75 19.88
CA LYS A 124 0.54 -9.13 21.18
C LYS A 124 0.30 -7.61 21.13
N TRP A 125 0.71 -6.96 20.05
CA TRP A 125 0.48 -5.54 19.82
C TRP A 125 -1.02 -5.20 19.69
N VAL A 126 -1.78 -6.01 18.94
CA VAL A 126 -3.23 -5.84 18.80
C VAL A 126 -3.93 -5.93 20.16
N ARG A 127 -3.61 -6.95 20.98
CA ARG A 127 -4.19 -7.08 22.32
C ARG A 127 -3.83 -5.92 23.25
N HIS A 128 -2.59 -5.43 23.22
CA HIS A 128 -2.21 -4.26 24.00
C HIS A 128 -2.92 -2.99 23.55
N LYS A 129 -3.13 -2.82 22.23
CA LYS A 129 -3.83 -1.66 21.69
C LYS A 129 -5.32 -1.67 22.04
N GLU A 130 -5.97 -2.84 21.96
CA GLU A 130 -7.37 -3.01 22.39
C GLU A 130 -7.53 -2.77 23.90
N ALA A 131 -6.61 -3.28 24.73
CA ALA A 131 -6.64 -3.05 26.17
C ALA A 131 -6.38 -1.58 26.54
N GLN A 132 -5.51 -0.90 25.80
CA GLN A 132 -5.25 0.53 26.00
C GLN A 132 -6.45 1.39 25.58
N GLU A 133 -7.07 1.09 24.42
CA GLU A 133 -8.29 1.78 23.98
C GLU A 133 -9.45 1.55 24.98
N GLN A 134 -9.55 0.37 25.60
CA GLN A 134 -10.55 0.11 26.67
C GLN A 134 -10.24 0.86 27.96
N ALA A 135 -8.97 0.92 28.39
CA ALA A 135 -8.57 1.65 29.59
C ALA A 135 -8.76 3.16 29.44
N GLU A 136 -8.44 3.72 28.26
CA GLU A 136 -8.69 5.13 27.94
C GLU A 136 -10.21 5.43 27.93
N LEU A 137 -11.04 4.52 27.42
CA LEU A 137 -12.50 4.65 27.45
C LEU A 137 -13.06 4.59 28.89
N GLU A 138 -12.55 3.67 29.71
CA GLU A 138 -12.94 3.56 31.13
C GLU A 138 -12.51 4.78 31.95
N GLU A 139 -11.34 5.34 31.67
CA GLU A 139 -10.84 6.55 32.31
C GLU A 139 -11.63 7.80 31.88
N GLU A 140 -12.04 7.86 30.60
CA GLU A 140 -12.93 8.91 30.08
C GLU A 140 -14.35 8.82 30.66
N ILE A 141 -14.91 7.61 30.80
CA ILE A 141 -16.21 7.39 31.47
C ILE A 141 -16.12 7.78 32.95
N ARG A 142 -15.07 7.37 33.65
CA ARG A 142 -14.87 7.68 35.08
C ARG A 142 -14.67 9.18 35.32
N ASN A 143 -13.94 9.87 34.44
CA ASN A 143 -13.77 11.32 34.53
C ASN A 143 -15.07 12.06 34.17
N SER A 144 -15.89 11.50 33.29
CA SER A 144 -17.22 12.05 32.94
C SER A 144 -18.24 11.87 34.08
N GLU A 145 -18.23 10.72 34.77
CA GLU A 145 -19.08 10.49 35.95
C GLU A 145 -18.67 11.34 37.16
N GLN A 146 -17.36 11.63 37.31
CA GLN A 146 -16.85 12.44 38.41
C GLN A 146 -17.00 13.96 38.17
N SER A 147 -17.41 14.38 36.97
CA SER A 147 -17.58 15.78 36.57
C SER A 147 -19.03 16.26 36.46
N GLN A 148 -20.03 15.51 36.95
CA GLN A 148 -21.40 16.01 37.07
C GLN A 148 -21.61 16.73 38.42
N PRO A 149 -21.62 18.08 38.47
CA PRO A 149 -22.34 18.77 39.52
C PRO A 149 -23.84 18.70 39.22
N LEU A 150 -24.62 18.28 40.21
CA LEU A 150 -26.05 18.57 40.27
C LEU A 150 -26.25 20.09 40.11
N GLN A 151 -26.78 20.54 38.98
CA GLN A 151 -27.32 21.89 38.82
C GLN A 151 -28.79 21.81 38.44
N THR A 152 -29.63 21.98 39.45
CA THR A 152 -31.02 22.42 39.31
C THR A 152 -31.01 23.92 39.03
N GLU A 153 -31.71 24.30 37.96
CA GLU A 153 -32.26 25.62 37.61
C GLU A 153 -31.64 26.87 38.23
N ASN A 154 -31.02 27.71 37.39
CA ASN A 154 -31.47 29.10 37.33
C ASN A 154 -31.13 29.78 36.00
N ILE A 155 -32.13 30.51 35.52
CA ILE A 155 -32.15 31.29 34.28
C ILE A 155 -31.17 32.47 34.38
N LYS A 156 -30.34 32.64 33.35
CA LYS A 156 -29.87 33.95 32.87
C LYS A 156 -29.54 33.84 31.37
N GLU A 157 -30.29 34.58 30.57
CA GLU A 157 -30.01 34.88 29.16
C GLU A 157 -28.76 35.77 29.02
N GLU A 158 -28.25 35.84 27.78
CA GLU A 158 -27.10 36.60 27.23
C GLU A 158 -25.75 35.84 27.34
N GLU A 159 -25.01 35.45 26.29
CA GLU A 159 -24.77 36.01 24.95
C GLU A 159 -24.32 34.93 23.93
N SER A 160 -24.89 34.97 22.72
CA SER A 160 -24.34 34.60 21.41
C SER A 160 -23.03 33.76 21.32
N SER A 161 -23.16 32.44 21.08
CA SER A 161 -22.36 31.76 20.04
C SER A 161 -23.11 30.53 19.52
N ASN A 162 -23.09 30.31 18.21
CA ASN A 162 -23.78 29.22 17.51
C ASN A 162 -23.29 27.83 18.00
N HIS A 163 -23.94 27.27 19.02
CA HIS A 163 -23.68 25.89 19.44
C HIS A 163 -24.40 24.93 18.49
N ILE A 164 -23.63 24.29 17.62
CA ILE A 164 -24.10 23.15 16.82
C ILE A 164 -24.40 22.01 17.80
N VAL A 165 -25.67 21.63 17.92
CA VAL A 165 -26.11 20.50 18.76
C VAL A 165 -25.73 19.21 18.02
N ILE A 166 -24.76 18.48 18.57
CA ILE A 166 -24.31 17.18 18.05
C ILE A 166 -24.89 16.08 18.96
N PRO A 167 -25.58 15.05 18.40
CA PRO A 167 -26.07 13.92 19.17
C PRO A 167 -24.95 13.17 19.90
N SER A 168 -25.18 12.82 21.16
CA SER A 168 -24.24 12.14 22.07
C SER A 168 -23.73 10.79 21.59
N ASP A 169 -24.39 10.21 20.58
CA ASP A 169 -24.17 8.83 20.11
C ASP A 169 -23.11 8.74 19.00
N ILE A 170 -22.55 9.88 18.60
CA ILE A 170 -21.59 9.98 17.49
C ILE A 170 -20.17 9.99 18.05
N GLY A 171 -19.37 8.99 17.68
CA GLY A 171 -18.00 8.86 18.15
C GLY A 171 -17.13 10.07 17.79
N PHE A 172 -16.77 10.86 18.80
CA PHE A 172 -15.72 11.85 18.68
C PHE A 172 -14.37 11.13 18.70
N ALA A 173 -13.57 11.33 17.66
CA ALA A 173 -12.19 10.87 17.67
C ALA A 173 -11.33 11.94 17.01
N PRO A 174 -10.14 12.24 17.56
CA PRO A 174 -9.28 13.26 16.98
C PRO A 174 -8.91 12.90 15.55
N VAL A 175 -9.09 13.87 14.64
CA VAL A 175 -8.73 13.77 13.23
C VAL A 175 -7.59 14.76 12.97
N ASP A 176 -6.48 14.24 12.48
CA ASP A 176 -5.40 15.09 11.97
C ASP A 176 -5.72 15.51 10.53
N CYS A 177 -6.19 16.75 10.36
CA CYS A 177 -6.54 17.34 9.07
C CYS A 177 -5.32 17.85 8.29
N THR A 178 -4.14 17.92 8.93
CA THR A 178 -2.91 18.46 8.32
C THR A 178 -2.15 17.40 7.54
N SER A 179 -2.47 16.12 7.74
CA SER A 179 -1.79 14.99 7.13
C SER A 179 -2.72 14.15 6.27
N VAL A 180 -2.25 13.75 5.09
CA VAL A 180 -2.95 12.80 4.20
C VAL A 180 -3.27 11.49 4.95
N LEU A 181 -2.35 11.06 5.81
CA LEU A 181 -2.53 9.85 6.62
C LEU A 181 -3.62 10.03 7.67
N GLY A 182 -3.77 11.24 8.23
CA GLY A 182 -4.81 11.57 9.19
C GLY A 182 -6.21 11.51 8.56
N ILE A 183 -6.39 12.15 7.40
CA ILE A 183 -7.65 12.05 6.63
C ILE A 183 -7.94 10.61 6.21
N GLN A 184 -6.93 9.86 5.76
CA GLN A 184 -7.13 8.46 5.38
C GLN A 184 -7.57 7.60 6.57
N LYS A 185 -6.98 7.79 7.76
CA LYS A 185 -7.39 7.10 8.98
C LYS A 185 -8.81 7.47 9.38
N ALA A 186 -9.17 8.75 9.31
CA ALA A 186 -10.51 9.23 9.62
C ALA A 186 -11.55 8.67 8.65
N TYR A 187 -11.22 8.59 7.35
CA TYR A 187 -12.07 7.96 6.35
C TYR A 187 -12.28 6.45 6.62
N GLU A 188 -11.24 5.70 6.98
CA GLU A 188 -11.38 4.28 7.33
C GLU A 188 -12.21 4.07 8.62
N ARG A 189 -12.15 5.00 9.58
CA ARG A 189 -13.03 5.00 10.76
C ARG A 189 -14.48 5.29 10.38
N ALA A 190 -14.71 6.35 9.60
CA ALA A 190 -16.03 6.70 9.08
C ALA A 190 -16.64 5.56 8.27
N LYS A 191 -15.85 4.78 7.53
CA LYS A 191 -16.35 3.60 6.81
C LYS A 191 -16.93 2.52 7.73
N LYS A 192 -16.41 2.38 8.95
CA LYS A 192 -16.87 1.40 9.95
C LYS A 192 -18.03 1.92 10.79
N GLN A 193 -17.96 3.19 11.21
CA GLN A 193 -18.91 3.80 12.17
C GLN A 193 -19.98 4.67 11.49
N GLY A 194 -19.84 4.94 10.19
CA GLY A 194 -20.72 5.82 9.42
C GLY A 194 -20.15 7.23 9.30
N LEU A 195 -20.08 7.94 10.41
CA LEU A 195 -19.66 9.34 10.50
C LEU A 195 -18.52 9.48 11.52
N GLN A 196 -17.50 10.26 11.15
CA GLN A 196 -16.44 10.68 12.07
C GLN A 196 -16.52 12.19 12.24
N LEU A 197 -16.66 12.66 13.47
CA LEU A 197 -16.61 14.07 13.83
C LEU A 197 -15.33 14.37 14.61
N ALA A 198 -14.74 15.54 14.36
CA ALA A 198 -13.69 16.11 15.19
C ALA A 198 -13.87 17.64 15.31
N PRO A 199 -13.58 18.22 16.48
CA PRO A 199 -13.52 19.68 16.63
C PRO A 199 -12.27 20.23 15.92
N ILE A 200 -12.42 21.40 15.29
CA ILE A 200 -11.33 22.25 14.79
C ILE A 200 -11.40 23.60 15.51
N ASN A 201 -10.38 24.45 15.34
CA ASN A 201 -10.25 25.71 16.10
C ASN A 201 -11.52 26.58 16.07
N ASP A 202 -12.15 26.71 14.90
CA ASP A 202 -13.33 27.55 14.69
C ASP A 202 -14.54 26.74 14.19
N GLY A 203 -14.70 25.48 14.60
CA GLY A 203 -15.84 24.68 14.16
C GLY A 203 -15.68 23.17 14.28
N TYR A 204 -16.29 22.43 13.35
CA TYR A 204 -16.25 20.98 13.31
C TYR A 204 -15.92 20.46 11.92
N ILE A 205 -15.15 19.37 11.87
CA ILE A 205 -14.95 18.60 10.65
C ILE A 205 -15.71 17.27 10.75
N ALA A 206 -16.46 16.97 9.70
CA ALA A 206 -17.27 15.77 9.57
C ALA A 206 -16.83 14.98 8.33
N ILE A 207 -16.55 13.69 8.50
CA ILE A 207 -16.15 12.80 7.41
C ILE A 207 -17.12 11.63 7.39
N TYR A 208 -17.80 11.44 6.26
CA TYR A 208 -18.68 10.29 6.04
C TYR A 208 -18.21 9.49 4.83
N ALA A 209 -18.44 8.17 4.89
CA ALA A 209 -17.97 7.24 3.86
C ALA A 209 -19.07 6.32 3.31
N ASN A 210 -20.25 6.30 3.93
CA ASN A 210 -21.39 5.46 3.56
C ASN A 210 -22.71 6.21 3.75
N SER A 211 -23.83 5.59 3.35
CA SER A 211 -25.17 6.19 3.47
C SER A 211 -25.56 6.47 4.92
N LEU A 212 -25.17 5.62 5.87
CA LEU A 212 -25.45 5.81 7.30
C LEU A 212 -24.81 7.10 7.84
N GLY A 213 -23.56 7.36 7.47
CA GLY A 213 -22.87 8.59 7.85
C GLY A 213 -23.44 9.84 7.19
N PHE A 214 -23.91 9.70 5.95
CA PHE A 214 -24.59 10.78 5.23
C PHE A 214 -25.92 11.14 5.90
N GLU A 215 -26.73 10.15 6.25
CA GLU A 215 -27.99 10.36 6.99
C GLU A 215 -27.74 10.98 8.37
N ALA A 216 -26.71 10.51 9.09
CA ALA A 216 -26.33 11.08 10.37
C ALA A 216 -25.90 12.56 10.23
N LEU A 217 -25.11 12.89 9.21
CA LEU A 217 -24.69 14.26 8.94
C LEU A 217 -25.86 15.15 8.52
N GLN A 218 -26.77 14.65 7.68
CA GLN A 218 -28.01 15.37 7.34
C GLN A 218 -28.87 15.62 8.58
N GLY A 219 -28.95 14.66 9.50
CA GLY A 219 -29.60 14.83 10.79
C GLY A 219 -29.00 16.00 11.59
N ILE A 220 -27.68 16.07 11.69
CA ILE A 220 -26.98 17.18 12.37
C ILE A 220 -27.28 18.52 11.67
N LEU A 221 -27.20 18.56 10.35
CA LEU A 221 -27.43 19.77 9.58
C LEU A 221 -28.87 20.28 9.72
N ASN A 222 -29.84 19.38 9.61
CA ASN A 222 -31.26 19.71 9.75
C ASN A 222 -31.60 20.18 11.17
N ASN A 223 -31.07 19.49 12.18
CA ASN A 223 -31.29 19.87 13.60
C ASN A 223 -30.73 21.26 13.92
N ASN A 224 -29.72 21.71 13.17
CA ASN A 224 -29.08 23.01 13.36
C ASN A 224 -29.52 24.07 12.33
N ASN A 225 -30.57 23.79 11.52
CA ASN A 225 -31.06 24.65 10.44
C ASN A 225 -29.98 25.07 9.42
N LEU A 226 -28.96 24.23 9.25
CA LEU A 226 -27.85 24.48 8.35
C LEU A 226 -28.16 23.88 6.97
N ARG A 227 -28.36 24.73 5.96
CA ARG A 227 -28.68 24.29 4.60
C ARG A 227 -27.41 24.12 3.78
N CYS A 228 -27.09 22.87 3.42
CA CYS A 228 -25.99 22.56 2.50
C CYS A 228 -26.40 21.43 1.56
N ASP A 229 -26.24 21.64 0.25
CA ASP A 229 -26.34 20.56 -0.74
C ASP A 229 -25.04 19.76 -0.68
N ILE A 230 -25.11 18.60 -0.04
CA ILE A 230 -24.00 17.66 0.11
C ILE A 230 -24.29 16.43 -0.73
N ASP A 231 -23.33 16.01 -1.54
CA ASP A 231 -23.45 14.81 -2.35
C ASP A 231 -23.41 13.53 -1.50
N SER A 232 -24.10 12.48 -1.91
CA SER A 232 -24.03 11.16 -1.26
C SER A 232 -22.67 10.47 -1.41
N SER A 233 -21.69 11.11 -2.06
CA SER A 233 -20.34 10.60 -2.26
C SER A 233 -19.44 10.91 -1.05
N PRO A 234 -18.44 10.07 -0.73
CA PRO A 234 -17.63 10.28 0.46
C PRO A 234 -16.88 11.61 0.45
N SER A 235 -17.19 12.44 1.44
CA SER A 235 -16.71 13.81 1.52
C SER A 235 -16.29 14.19 2.92
N VAL A 236 -15.41 15.19 2.97
CA VAL A 236 -15.01 15.94 4.16
C VAL A 236 -15.86 17.20 4.17
N VAL A 237 -16.55 17.46 5.27
CA VAL A 237 -17.44 18.60 5.47
C VAL A 237 -16.92 19.39 6.65
N ILE A 238 -16.65 20.66 6.43
CA ILE A 238 -16.20 21.62 7.44
C ILE A 238 -17.37 22.53 7.76
N LEU A 239 -17.72 22.55 9.04
CA LEU A 239 -18.77 23.35 9.64
C LEU A 239 -18.09 24.49 10.41
N THR A 240 -18.02 25.69 9.84
CA THR A 240 -17.53 26.89 10.54
C THR A 240 -18.65 27.94 10.65
N PRO A 241 -18.54 28.92 11.56
CA PRO A 241 -19.47 30.05 11.65
C PRO A 241 -19.60 30.84 10.34
N GLU A 242 -18.56 30.81 9.50
CA GLU A 242 -18.51 31.50 8.20
C GLU A 242 -19.30 30.77 7.10
N GLY A 243 -19.60 29.48 7.30
CA GLY A 243 -20.37 28.68 6.37
C GLY A 243 -19.94 27.21 6.32
N ILE A 244 -20.61 26.45 5.46
CA ILE A 244 -20.34 25.02 5.28
C ILE A 244 -19.55 24.82 4.00
N ARG A 245 -18.37 24.20 4.12
CA ARG A 245 -17.57 23.77 2.97
C ARG A 245 -17.59 22.25 2.92
N HIS A 246 -17.88 21.68 1.76
CA HIS A 246 -17.72 20.25 1.55
C HIS A 246 -16.76 20.00 0.40
N MET A 247 -15.98 18.92 0.51
CA MET A 247 -15.14 18.47 -0.59
C MET A 247 -15.00 16.94 -0.59
N PRO A 248 -14.93 16.29 -1.77
CA PRO A 248 -14.68 14.87 -1.84
C PRO A 248 -13.36 14.48 -1.15
N VAL A 249 -13.32 13.34 -0.46
CA VAL A 249 -12.12 12.88 0.27
C VAL A 249 -10.88 12.79 -0.65
N LYS A 250 -11.07 12.43 -1.92
CA LYS A 250 -9.98 12.37 -2.91
C LYS A 250 -9.39 13.75 -3.24
N GLU A 251 -10.20 14.79 -3.19
CA GLU A 251 -9.75 16.16 -3.43
C GLU A 251 -9.06 16.74 -2.21
N ALA A 252 -9.60 16.46 -1.01
CA ALA A 252 -8.96 16.78 0.26
C ALA A 252 -7.52 16.22 0.31
N GLN A 253 -7.35 14.94 0.00
CA GLN A 253 -6.02 14.32 -0.05
C GLN A 253 -5.09 14.96 -1.09
N LYS A 254 -5.61 15.44 -2.23
CA LYS A 254 -4.78 16.12 -3.24
C LYS A 254 -4.34 17.51 -2.77
N LYS A 255 -5.19 18.25 -2.05
CA LYS A 255 -4.85 19.56 -1.49
C LYS A 255 -3.74 19.46 -0.44
N ILE A 256 -3.87 18.53 0.52
CA ILE A 256 -2.81 18.30 1.51
C ILE A 256 -1.50 17.87 0.84
N ASN A 257 -1.55 16.99 -0.17
CA ASN A 257 -0.34 16.60 -0.91
C ASN A 257 0.37 17.77 -1.60
N ARG A 258 -0.32 18.89 -1.83
CA ARG A 258 0.24 20.14 -2.37
C ARG A 258 0.72 21.10 -1.28
N GLY A 259 0.53 20.77 -0.01
CA GLY A 259 0.84 21.62 1.13
C GLY A 259 -0.25 22.66 1.45
N GLU A 260 -1.44 22.52 0.86
CA GLU A 260 -2.58 23.41 1.12
C GLU A 260 -3.37 22.92 2.36
N SER A 261 -3.79 23.86 3.22
CA SER A 261 -4.73 23.59 4.31
C SER A 261 -6.12 23.28 3.76
N ILE A 262 -6.87 22.43 4.47
CA ILE A 262 -8.29 22.17 4.20
C ILE A 262 -9.18 23.05 5.07
N ASP A 263 -8.68 23.51 6.22
CA ASP A 263 -9.31 24.49 7.11
C ASP A 263 -9.39 25.88 6.44
#